data_AF-A0A523YYB0-F1
#
_entry.id   AF-A0A523YYB0-F1
#
_cell.length_a   1.000
_cell.length_b   1.000
_cell.length_c   1.000
_cell.angle_alpha   90.00
_cell.angle_beta   90.00
_cell.angle_gamma   90.00
#
_symmetry.space_group_name_H-M   'P 1'
#
loop_
_entity.id
_entity.type
_entity.pdbx_description
1 polymer ?
#
loop_
_entity_poly.entity_id
_entity_poly.type
_entity_poly.pdbx_seq_one_letter_code
_entity_poly.pdbx_strand_id
1 'polypeptide(L)'
;MPRLEGTAMKELVEEGRLRRADILLSRTKRSLLGSLIRFGTDSYWNHTLMIYAIRSPRQGYETTFIIESGGSGIDIHNIAHYFEKPWKYDVAVKRLETDWFQDNEENGGLRYRRRVRGFALREIDDKYDHRLILTIARRFLRQLVLALLFPWQRLKKDPNQRRVQVSRVIGLDINAYICSGFVQWAYYQAVGKILQEDGLDESRLQDVIFNPRLTGGVTEEKLLATTPADLANSSGLSWKYVVKNGVVWDVAGSEEVDQIVGSR
;
A
#
# COMPACT_ATOMS: atom_id res chain seq x y z
N MET A 1 -9.37 -20.27 -8.16
CA MET A 1 -9.27 -18.95 -8.83
C MET A 1 -9.77 -18.96 -10.28
N PRO A 2 -10.95 -18.36 -10.56
CA PRO A 2 -11.38 -18.11 -11.94
C PRO A 2 -10.53 -16.99 -12.55
N ARG A 3 -10.00 -17.26 -13.74
CA ARG A 3 -9.39 -16.24 -14.61
C ARG A 3 -10.52 -15.48 -15.29
N LEU A 4 -10.46 -14.15 -15.29
CA LEU A 4 -11.39 -13.32 -16.06
C LEU A 4 -10.90 -13.17 -17.50
N GLU A 5 -11.85 -13.04 -18.44
CA GLU A 5 -11.55 -13.09 -19.88
C GLU A 5 -11.10 -11.74 -20.45
N GLY A 6 -11.49 -10.63 -19.85
CA GLY A 6 -11.14 -9.28 -20.30
C GLY A 6 -9.81 -8.72 -19.77
N THR A 7 -9.52 -7.48 -20.18
CA THR A 7 -8.39 -6.70 -19.64
C THR A 7 -8.71 -6.18 -18.25
N ALA A 8 -7.68 -5.81 -17.48
CA ALA A 8 -7.87 -5.20 -16.17
C ALA A 8 -8.71 -3.91 -16.20
N MET A 9 -8.61 -3.10 -17.26
CA MET A 9 -9.47 -1.92 -17.42
C MET A 9 -10.94 -2.31 -17.60
N LYS A 10 -11.23 -3.28 -18.47
CA LYS A 10 -12.60 -3.75 -18.68
C LYS A 10 -13.17 -4.39 -17.40
N GLU A 11 -12.51 -5.42 -16.91
CA GLU A 11 -13.00 -6.25 -15.80
C GLU A 11 -13.09 -5.48 -14.49
N LEU A 12 -12.08 -4.66 -14.15
CA LEU A 12 -12.02 -4.03 -12.83
C LEU A 12 -12.60 -2.61 -12.81
N VAL A 13 -12.47 -1.85 -13.90
CA VAL A 13 -12.89 -0.44 -13.96
C VAL A 13 -14.25 -0.28 -14.62
N GLU A 14 -14.45 -0.83 -15.83
CA GLU A 14 -15.70 -0.64 -16.58
C GLU A 14 -16.87 -1.42 -15.97
N GLU A 15 -16.63 -2.66 -15.54
CA GLU A 15 -17.64 -3.48 -14.83
C GLU A 15 -17.84 -3.06 -13.36
N GLY A 16 -17.11 -2.06 -12.86
CA GLY A 16 -17.34 -1.48 -11.54
C GLY A 16 -17.00 -2.41 -10.35
N ARG A 17 -16.01 -3.30 -10.51
CA ARG A 17 -15.59 -4.24 -9.44
C ARG A 17 -14.75 -3.58 -8.34
N LEU A 18 -14.09 -2.46 -8.65
CA LEU A 18 -13.33 -1.66 -7.69
C LEU A 18 -14.23 -0.75 -6.87
N ARG A 19 -13.84 -0.53 -5.61
CA ARG A 19 -14.52 0.36 -4.66
C ARG A 19 -13.58 1.46 -4.19
N ARG A 20 -14.16 2.59 -3.78
CA ARG A 20 -13.41 3.66 -3.13
C ARG A 20 -12.70 3.11 -1.89
N ALA A 21 -11.48 3.58 -1.65
CA ALA A 21 -10.58 3.13 -0.61
C ALA A 21 -10.02 1.70 -0.76
N ASP A 22 -10.35 0.95 -1.82
CA ASP A 22 -9.64 -0.30 -2.10
C ASP A 22 -8.12 -0.05 -2.12
N ILE A 23 -7.36 -0.95 -1.50
CA ILE A 23 -5.92 -0.87 -1.38
C ILE A 23 -5.31 -1.69 -2.50
N LEU A 24 -4.46 -1.06 -3.30
CA LEU A 24 -3.74 -1.71 -4.37
C LEU A 24 -2.30 -1.92 -3.94
N LEU A 25 -1.86 -3.16 -3.98
CA LEU A 25 -0.47 -3.54 -3.83
C LEU A 25 0.11 -3.70 -5.23
N SER A 26 1.27 -3.11 -5.49
CA SER A 26 1.92 -3.26 -6.79
C SER A 26 3.35 -3.73 -6.68
N ARG A 27 3.77 -4.46 -7.73
CA ARG A 27 5.16 -4.81 -7.97
C ARG A 27 5.62 -4.03 -9.19
N THR A 28 6.56 -3.12 -8.99
CA THR A 28 7.31 -2.54 -10.11
C THR A 28 8.41 -3.50 -10.55
N LYS A 29 8.27 -4.04 -11.78
CA LYS A 29 9.25 -4.91 -12.43
C LYS A 29 10.48 -4.10 -12.84
N ARG A 30 11.66 -4.73 -12.78
CA ARG A 30 12.96 -4.13 -13.15
C ARG A 30 13.36 -2.86 -12.36
N SER A 31 12.72 -2.58 -11.23
CA SER A 31 13.13 -1.50 -10.31
C SER A 31 14.14 -2.02 -9.28
N LEU A 32 15.32 -1.39 -9.20
CA LEU A 32 16.37 -1.72 -8.24
C LEU A 32 15.91 -1.48 -6.80
N LEU A 33 15.38 -0.28 -6.52
CA LEU A 33 14.79 0.06 -5.23
C LEU A 33 13.63 -0.89 -4.90
N GLY A 34 12.79 -1.15 -5.90
CA GLY A 34 11.71 -2.12 -5.76
C GLY A 34 12.22 -3.52 -5.42
N SER A 35 13.42 -3.91 -5.86
CA SER A 35 14.05 -5.18 -5.48
C SER A 35 14.59 -5.17 -4.06
N LEU A 36 15.18 -4.06 -3.63
CA LEU A 36 15.65 -3.89 -2.27
C LEU A 36 14.52 -3.97 -1.24
N ILE A 37 13.37 -3.33 -1.53
CA ILE A 37 12.19 -3.38 -0.67
C ILE A 37 11.71 -4.82 -0.53
N ARG A 38 11.46 -5.52 -1.65
CA ARG A 38 11.00 -6.92 -1.63
C ARG A 38 11.92 -7.84 -0.83
N PHE A 39 13.23 -7.68 -1.00
CA PHE A 39 14.21 -8.45 -0.23
C PHE A 39 14.15 -8.11 1.26
N GLY A 40 14.06 -6.83 1.60
CA GLY A 40 14.07 -6.37 2.98
C GLY A 40 12.78 -6.67 3.76
N THR A 41 11.65 -6.74 3.06
CA THR A 41 10.32 -7.00 3.66
C THR A 41 9.86 -8.44 3.45
N ASP A 42 10.66 -9.27 2.80
CA ASP A 42 10.31 -10.64 2.39
C ASP A 42 8.92 -10.71 1.74
N SER A 43 8.70 -9.88 0.72
CA SER A 43 7.38 -9.75 0.08
C SER A 43 7.49 -9.56 -1.43
N TYR A 44 6.50 -10.04 -2.17
CA TYR A 44 6.37 -9.82 -3.61
C TYR A 44 6.08 -8.34 -3.94
N TRP A 45 5.37 -7.66 -3.04
CA TRP A 45 4.84 -6.31 -3.24
C TRP A 45 5.86 -5.27 -2.76
N ASN A 46 6.03 -4.18 -3.50
CA ASN A 46 6.99 -3.14 -3.15
C ASN A 46 6.42 -1.73 -3.14
N HIS A 47 5.14 -1.59 -3.45
CA HIS A 47 4.48 -0.31 -3.49
C HIS A 47 2.99 -0.47 -3.18
N THR A 48 2.38 0.58 -2.65
CA THR A 48 0.98 0.61 -2.24
C THR A 48 0.33 1.89 -2.75
N LEU A 49 -0.92 1.78 -3.15
CA LEU A 49 -1.76 2.89 -3.58
C LEU A 49 -3.20 2.61 -3.18
N MET A 50 -4.06 3.62 -3.25
CA MET A 50 -5.45 3.52 -2.82
C MET A 50 -6.38 4.06 -3.90
N ILE A 51 -7.53 3.42 -4.13
CA ILE A 51 -8.57 3.96 -5.01
C ILE A 51 -9.12 5.26 -4.40
N TYR A 52 -8.83 6.36 -5.07
CA TYR A 52 -9.27 7.69 -4.68
C TYR A 52 -10.70 7.98 -5.18
N ALA A 53 -10.93 7.77 -6.47
CA ALA A 53 -12.24 7.99 -7.09
C ALA A 53 -12.53 6.88 -8.11
N ILE A 54 -13.74 6.34 -8.06
CA ILE A 54 -14.23 5.34 -9.01
C ILE A 54 -14.81 6.05 -10.24
N ARG A 55 -14.66 5.42 -11.42
CA ARG A 55 -15.29 5.84 -12.67
C ARG A 55 -16.78 6.10 -12.45
N SER A 56 -17.25 7.25 -12.93
CA SER A 56 -18.63 7.70 -12.86
C SER A 56 -18.89 8.67 -14.01
N PRO A 57 -19.26 8.17 -15.21
CA PRO A 57 -19.43 9.01 -16.40
C PRO A 57 -20.52 10.08 -16.20
N ARG A 58 -21.57 9.75 -15.42
CA ARG A 58 -22.63 10.69 -15.05
C ARG A 58 -22.13 11.89 -14.23
N GLN A 59 -21.00 11.75 -13.54
CA GLN A 59 -20.35 12.80 -12.76
C GLN A 59 -19.13 13.39 -13.49
N GLY A 60 -18.90 13.02 -14.76
CA GLY A 60 -17.77 13.48 -15.57
C GLY A 60 -16.45 12.76 -15.28
N TYR A 61 -16.45 11.67 -14.49
CA TYR A 61 -15.27 10.86 -14.23
C TYR A 61 -15.22 9.68 -15.21
N GLU A 62 -14.51 9.86 -16.32
CA GLU A 62 -14.39 8.80 -17.34
C GLU A 62 -13.48 7.64 -16.93
N THR A 63 -12.66 7.82 -15.88
CA THR A 63 -11.73 6.81 -15.37
C THR A 63 -11.76 6.71 -13.84
N THR A 64 -11.12 5.67 -13.32
CA THR A 64 -10.81 5.51 -11.89
C THR A 64 -9.45 6.14 -11.58
N PHE A 65 -9.41 6.91 -10.50
CA PHE A 65 -8.22 7.57 -10.01
C PHE A 65 -7.70 6.88 -8.75
N ILE A 66 -6.39 6.84 -8.64
CA ILE A 66 -5.64 6.33 -7.49
C ILE A 66 -4.85 7.47 -6.86
N ILE A 67 -4.63 7.36 -5.57
CA ILE A 67 -3.72 8.23 -4.82
C ILE A 67 -2.55 7.39 -4.31
N GLU A 68 -1.34 7.90 -4.44
CA GLU A 68 -0.11 7.24 -4.01
C GLU A 68 0.87 8.25 -3.43
N SER A 69 1.71 7.80 -2.49
CA SER A 69 2.88 8.56 -2.06
C SER A 69 4.12 7.98 -2.75
N GLY A 70 4.88 8.83 -3.42
CA GLY A 70 6.10 8.48 -4.15
C GLY A 70 7.24 9.48 -3.93
N GLY A 71 8.26 9.39 -4.77
CA GLY A 71 9.47 10.22 -4.72
C GLY A 71 9.26 11.72 -4.67
N SER A 72 8.24 12.18 -5.38
CA SER A 72 7.88 13.59 -5.54
C SER A 72 6.91 14.13 -4.49
N GLY A 73 6.31 13.27 -3.66
CA GLY A 73 5.21 13.66 -2.77
C GLY A 73 4.01 12.72 -2.91
N ILE A 74 2.82 13.23 -2.61
CA ILE A 74 1.56 12.51 -2.80
C ILE A 74 0.93 12.98 -4.11
N ASP A 75 0.65 12.04 -4.99
CA ASP A 75 0.19 12.29 -6.35
C ASP A 75 -1.11 11.50 -6.63
N ILE A 76 -1.95 12.05 -7.51
CA ILE A 76 -3.16 11.39 -8.02
C ILE A 76 -2.92 11.00 -9.48
N HIS A 77 -3.12 9.73 -9.80
CA HIS A 77 -2.93 9.20 -11.14
C HIS A 77 -4.18 8.47 -11.65
N ASN A 78 -4.26 8.33 -12.98
CA ASN A 78 -5.20 7.43 -13.62
C ASN A 78 -4.74 5.97 -13.40
N ILE A 79 -5.66 5.11 -12.95
CA ILE A 79 -5.37 3.68 -12.71
C ILE A 79 -4.85 2.95 -13.97
N ALA A 80 -5.21 3.44 -15.16
CA ALA A 80 -4.73 2.91 -16.44
C ALA A 80 -3.19 2.84 -16.51
N HIS A 81 -2.48 3.77 -15.84
CA HIS A 81 -1.02 3.74 -15.76
C HIS A 81 -0.46 2.41 -15.21
N TYR A 82 -1.21 1.75 -14.31
CA TYR A 82 -0.85 0.47 -13.72
C TYR A 82 -1.39 -0.71 -14.52
N PHE A 83 -2.63 -0.62 -15.01
CA PHE A 83 -3.32 -1.73 -15.67
C PHE A 83 -2.93 -1.94 -17.14
N GLU A 84 -2.55 -0.88 -17.85
CA GLU A 84 -2.18 -0.95 -19.28
C GLU A 84 -0.69 -1.20 -19.52
N LYS A 85 0.11 -1.29 -18.45
CA LYS A 85 1.56 -1.54 -18.51
C LYS A 85 1.94 -2.86 -17.81
N PRO A 86 1.39 -4.01 -18.25
CA PRO A 86 1.63 -5.30 -17.60
C PRO A 86 3.10 -5.75 -17.64
N TRP A 87 3.89 -5.24 -18.58
CA TRP A 87 5.33 -5.46 -18.63
C TRP A 87 6.10 -4.75 -17.50
N LYS A 88 5.50 -3.71 -16.90
CA LYS A 88 6.09 -2.88 -15.85
C LYS A 88 5.50 -3.18 -14.48
N TYR A 89 4.20 -3.46 -14.40
CA TYR A 89 3.48 -3.63 -13.13
C TYR A 89 2.76 -4.97 -13.06
N ASP A 90 2.79 -5.55 -11.87
CA ASP A 90 1.71 -6.43 -11.40
C ASP A 90 0.99 -5.70 -10.27
N VAL A 91 -0.30 -5.96 -10.11
CA VAL A 91 -1.16 -5.31 -9.12
C VAL A 91 -2.00 -6.36 -8.41
N ALA A 92 -2.27 -6.18 -7.13
CA ALA A 92 -3.30 -6.91 -6.43
C ALA A 92 -4.19 -5.94 -5.65
N VAL A 93 -5.43 -6.32 -5.44
CA VAL A 93 -6.45 -5.53 -4.75
C VAL A 93 -6.78 -6.19 -3.43
N LYS A 94 -6.67 -5.42 -2.36
CA LYS A 94 -7.13 -5.76 -1.01
C LYS A 94 -8.21 -4.78 -0.56
N ARG A 95 -9.12 -5.27 0.29
CA ARG A 95 -10.28 -4.51 0.76
C ARG A 95 -10.57 -4.82 2.23
N LEU A 96 -10.90 -3.79 3.00
CA LEU A 96 -11.44 -3.92 4.36
C LEU A 96 -12.90 -4.39 4.28
N GLU A 97 -13.16 -5.66 4.54
CA GLU A 97 -14.50 -6.29 4.39
C GLU A 97 -15.27 -6.34 5.73
N THR A 98 -15.31 -5.23 6.46
CA THR A 98 -16.20 -5.09 7.61
C THR A 98 -17.56 -4.55 7.19
N ASP A 99 -18.64 -5.05 7.80
CA ASP A 99 -20.01 -4.68 7.46
C ASP A 99 -20.22 -3.16 7.52
N TRP A 100 -19.70 -2.53 8.59
CA TRP A 100 -19.81 -1.09 8.81
C TRP A 100 -19.02 -0.23 7.81
N PHE A 101 -18.01 -0.80 7.14
CA PHE A 101 -17.20 -0.07 6.15
C PHE A 101 -17.69 -0.33 4.71
N GLN A 102 -18.28 -1.50 4.45
CA GLN A 102 -18.70 -1.89 3.11
C GLN A 102 -20.11 -1.47 2.74
N ASP A 103 -20.94 -1.17 3.72
CA ASP A 103 -22.27 -0.60 3.53
C ASP A 103 -22.25 0.64 2.60
N ASN A 104 -23.14 0.65 1.61
CA ASN A 104 -23.25 1.69 0.60
C ASN A 104 -24.18 2.83 1.00
N GLU A 105 -24.83 2.77 2.16
CA GLU A 105 -25.62 3.87 2.68
C GLU A 105 -24.76 5.10 2.95
N GLU A 106 -25.34 6.28 2.70
CA GLU A 106 -24.68 7.57 2.83
C GLU A 106 -24.18 7.82 4.27
N ASN A 107 -24.94 7.36 5.27
CA ASN A 107 -24.60 7.45 6.69
C ASN A 107 -23.81 6.24 7.21
N GLY A 108 -23.60 5.21 6.37
CA GLY A 108 -22.87 4.00 6.70
C GLY A 108 -21.46 3.99 6.12
N GLY A 109 -21.06 2.85 5.54
CA GLY A 109 -19.71 2.62 5.02
C GLY A 109 -19.25 3.60 3.94
N LEU A 110 -20.17 4.21 3.19
CA LEU A 110 -19.83 5.22 2.19
C LEU A 110 -19.23 6.48 2.83
N ARG A 111 -19.72 6.89 4.02
CA ARG A 111 -19.15 8.02 4.78
C ARG A 111 -17.70 7.75 5.16
N TYR A 112 -17.41 6.55 5.67
CA TYR A 112 -16.05 6.15 6.04
C TYR A 112 -15.12 6.19 4.82
N ARG A 113 -15.50 5.55 3.72
CA ARG A 113 -14.67 5.53 2.48
C ARG A 113 -14.42 6.94 1.93
N ARG A 114 -15.42 7.84 1.97
CA ARG A 114 -15.25 9.24 1.58
C ARG A 114 -14.35 10.02 2.54
N ARG A 115 -14.41 9.73 3.84
CA ARG A 115 -13.55 10.38 4.83
C ARG A 115 -12.10 9.91 4.70
N VAL A 116 -11.86 8.62 4.48
CA VAL A 116 -10.52 8.06 4.16
C VAL A 116 -9.92 8.80 2.96
N ARG A 117 -10.70 8.92 1.88
CA ARG A 117 -10.33 9.71 0.71
C ARG A 117 -10.03 11.18 1.05
N GLY A 118 -10.90 11.83 1.84
CA GLY A 118 -10.74 13.24 2.20
C GLY A 118 -9.54 13.53 3.09
N PHE A 119 -9.15 12.58 3.96
CA PHE A 119 -7.87 12.67 4.68
C PHE A 119 -6.70 12.52 3.73
N ALA A 120 -6.69 11.48 2.90
CA ALA A 120 -5.63 11.25 1.93
C ALA A 120 -5.41 12.46 0.99
N LEU A 121 -6.47 13.17 0.60
CA LEU A 121 -6.39 14.41 -0.18
C LEU A 121 -5.76 15.57 0.60
N ARG A 122 -6.14 15.78 1.86
CA ARG A 122 -5.61 16.89 2.66
C ARG A 122 -4.11 16.77 2.91
N GLU A 123 -3.61 15.54 3.02
CA GLU A 123 -2.18 15.27 3.09
C GLU A 123 -1.41 15.64 1.81
N ILE A 124 -2.10 15.88 0.68
CA ILE A 124 -1.49 16.49 -0.52
C ILE A 124 -1.21 17.99 -0.28
N ASP A 125 -2.17 18.70 0.32
CA ASP A 125 -2.15 20.15 0.49
C ASP A 125 -1.35 20.58 1.73
N ASP A 126 -1.59 19.92 2.86
CA ASP A 126 -0.77 20.07 4.05
C ASP A 126 0.55 19.38 3.75
N LYS A 127 1.64 20.15 3.72
CA LYS A 127 2.99 19.60 3.62
C LYS A 127 3.17 18.62 4.78
N TYR A 128 2.93 17.34 4.48
CA TYR A 128 3.27 16.18 5.29
C TYR A 128 4.58 16.48 6.01
N ASP A 129 4.76 16.11 7.29
CA ASP A 129 6.03 16.35 7.96
C ASP A 129 7.12 15.50 7.30
N HIS A 130 7.65 16.02 6.20
CA HIS A 130 8.60 15.35 5.35
C HIS A 130 9.86 15.06 6.13
N ARG A 131 10.14 15.78 7.23
CA ARG A 131 11.28 15.50 8.11
C ARG A 131 11.03 14.23 8.91
N LEU A 132 9.86 14.08 9.52
CA LEU A 132 9.48 12.85 10.21
C LEU A 132 9.53 11.67 9.23
N ILE A 133 8.93 11.82 8.05
CA ILE A 133 8.93 10.73 7.08
C ILE A 133 10.33 10.39 6.58
N LEU A 134 11.13 11.39 6.19
CA LEU A 134 12.52 11.18 5.76
C LEU A 134 13.31 10.49 6.87
N THR A 135 13.02 10.79 8.13
CA THR A 135 13.68 10.14 9.28
C THR A 135 13.28 8.67 9.39
N ILE A 136 11.98 8.37 9.35
CA ILE A 136 11.44 7.00 9.38
C ILE A 136 12.02 6.20 8.21
N ALA A 137 11.85 6.70 7.00
CA ALA A 137 12.24 6.00 5.79
C ALA A 137 13.77 5.85 5.67
N ARG A 138 14.58 6.82 6.13
CA ARG A 138 16.05 6.64 6.26
C ARG A 138 16.42 5.58 7.29
N ARG A 139 15.74 5.53 8.44
CA ARG A 139 16.01 4.55 9.50
C ARG A 139 15.72 3.13 9.00
N PHE A 140 14.59 2.93 8.34
CA PHE A 140 14.22 1.66 7.72
C PHE A 140 15.16 1.27 6.59
N LEU A 141 15.43 2.18 5.64
CA LEU A 141 16.35 1.90 4.55
C LEU A 141 17.75 1.51 5.05
N ARG A 142 18.25 2.21 6.07
CA ARG A 142 19.52 1.87 6.72
C ARG A 142 19.48 0.47 7.32
N GLN A 143 18.41 0.10 8.02
CA GLN A 143 18.26 -1.25 8.58
C GLN A 143 18.25 -2.33 7.49
N LEU A 144 17.57 -2.10 6.37
CA LEU A 144 17.52 -3.03 5.24
C LEU A 144 18.86 -3.16 4.52
N VAL A 145 19.51 -2.03 4.23
CA VAL A 145 20.87 -2.02 3.65
C VAL A 145 21.83 -2.77 4.56
N LEU A 146 21.76 -2.55 5.87
CA LEU A 146 22.56 -3.30 6.83
C LEU A 146 22.22 -4.80 6.78
N ALA A 147 20.94 -5.17 6.81
CA ALA A 147 20.49 -6.57 6.72
C ALA A 147 20.95 -7.26 5.43
N LEU A 148 21.08 -6.52 4.32
CA LEU A 148 21.58 -7.03 3.04
C LEU A 148 23.11 -7.16 3.02
N LEU A 149 23.83 -6.28 3.72
CA LEU A 149 25.29 -6.31 3.84
C LEU A 149 25.80 -7.33 4.87
N PHE A 150 25.02 -7.63 5.92
CA PHE A 150 25.41 -8.55 7.00
C PHE A 150 25.72 -10.00 6.53
N PRO A 151 24.98 -10.61 5.58
CA PRO A 151 25.31 -11.92 5.01
C PRO A 151 26.65 -11.93 4.29
N TRP A 152 27.00 -10.85 3.57
CA TRP A 152 28.26 -10.72 2.84
C TRP A 152 29.48 -10.55 3.77
N GLN A 153 29.26 -10.07 5.00
CA GLN A 153 30.32 -9.95 6.01
C GLN A 153 30.61 -11.27 6.73
N ARG A 154 29.62 -12.16 6.91
CA ARG A 154 29.87 -13.52 7.44
C ARG A 154 30.74 -14.36 6.50
N LEU A 155 30.80 -14.02 5.22
CA LEU A 155 31.66 -14.66 4.21
C LEU A 155 33.09 -14.08 4.17
N LYS A 156 33.34 -12.89 4.73
CA LYS A 156 34.69 -12.30 4.80
C LYS A 156 35.37 -12.69 6.11
N LYS A 157 36.33 -13.62 6.02
CA LYS A 157 37.06 -14.25 7.13
C LYS A 157 38.03 -13.36 7.94
N ASP A 158 38.12 -12.06 7.66
CA ASP A 158 39.19 -11.23 8.23
C ASP A 158 38.68 -10.28 9.36
N PRO A 159 39.03 -10.52 10.63
CA PRO A 159 38.52 -9.76 11.78
C PRO A 159 39.07 -8.33 11.90
N ASN A 160 40.08 -7.93 11.11
CA ASN A 160 40.73 -6.62 11.26
C ASN A 160 40.18 -5.47 10.39
N GLN A 161 39.15 -5.71 9.54
CA GLN A 161 38.52 -4.66 8.72
C GLN A 161 37.11 -4.25 9.22
N ARG A 162 36.85 -4.31 10.53
CA ARG A 162 35.55 -3.94 11.13
C ARG A 162 35.33 -2.43 11.28
N ARG A 163 35.56 -1.65 10.23
CA ARG A 163 35.04 -0.29 10.11
C ARG A 163 34.47 -0.09 8.72
N VAL A 164 33.17 -0.35 8.59
CA VAL A 164 32.43 0.11 7.42
C VAL A 164 32.22 1.61 7.57
N GLN A 165 33.01 2.41 6.86
CA GLN A 165 32.52 3.70 6.42
C GLN A 165 31.37 3.42 5.46
N VAL A 166 30.13 3.64 5.92
CA VAL A 166 28.97 3.68 5.04
C VAL A 166 29.20 4.87 4.13
N SER A 167 29.70 4.59 2.92
CA SER A 167 29.95 5.60 1.91
C SER A 167 28.69 6.43 1.72
N ARG A 168 28.83 7.76 1.65
CA ARG A 168 27.79 8.78 1.45
C ARG A 168 26.99 8.64 0.13
N VAL A 169 26.98 7.48 -0.50
CA VAL A 169 26.54 7.28 -1.87
C VAL A 169 25.50 6.17 -1.90
N ILE A 170 24.26 6.48 -1.50
CA ILE A 170 23.12 6.06 -2.30
C ILE A 170 22.01 7.10 -2.13
N GLY A 171 21.83 7.96 -3.13
CA GLY A 171 20.62 8.76 -3.30
C GLY A 171 19.49 7.84 -3.74
N LEU A 172 19.05 6.95 -2.85
CA LEU A 172 17.85 6.16 -3.08
C LEU A 172 16.66 7.04 -2.78
N ASP A 173 15.68 6.97 -3.67
CA ASP A 173 14.40 7.62 -3.49
C ASP A 173 13.69 6.97 -2.29
N ILE A 174 13.91 7.55 -1.11
CA ILE A 174 13.52 7.03 0.21
C ILE A 174 11.99 6.95 0.35
N ASN A 175 11.24 7.56 -0.58
CA ASN A 175 9.81 7.79 -0.43
C ASN A 175 8.91 6.61 -0.87
N ALA A 176 9.43 5.62 -1.60
CA ALA A 176 8.66 4.43 -1.99
C ALA A 176 8.16 3.59 -0.79
N TYR A 177 8.73 3.79 0.41
CA TYR A 177 8.31 3.14 1.64
C TYR A 177 7.14 3.84 2.33
N ILE A 178 6.91 5.12 2.01
CA ILE A 178 5.90 5.99 2.63
C ILE A 178 4.50 5.59 2.18
N CYS A 179 4.39 5.02 0.97
CA CYS A 179 3.13 4.72 0.31
C CYS A 179 2.15 3.88 1.16
N SER A 180 2.65 2.88 1.88
CA SER A 180 1.84 1.98 2.70
C SER A 180 1.55 2.57 4.08
N GLY A 181 2.53 3.23 4.70
CA GLY A 181 2.33 4.03 5.91
C GLY A 181 1.30 5.14 5.73
N PHE A 182 1.33 5.83 4.58
CA PHE A 182 0.34 6.83 4.19
C PHE A 182 -1.08 6.25 4.11
N VAL A 183 -1.25 5.11 3.43
CA VAL A 183 -2.56 4.44 3.35
C VAL A 183 -3.05 4.02 4.74
N GLN A 184 -2.19 3.40 5.54
CA GLN A 184 -2.50 3.02 6.93
C GLN A 184 -2.92 4.24 7.77
N TRP A 185 -2.20 5.35 7.65
CA TRP A 185 -2.46 6.59 8.37
C TRP A 185 -3.80 7.20 7.96
N ALA A 186 -4.08 7.30 6.66
CA ALA A 186 -5.32 7.85 6.14
C ALA A 186 -6.55 7.07 6.64
N TYR A 187 -6.45 5.74 6.69
CA TYR A 187 -7.49 4.87 7.25
C TYR A 187 -7.71 5.15 8.75
N TYR A 188 -6.64 5.10 9.54
CA TYR A 188 -6.71 5.30 10.98
C TYR A 188 -7.28 6.67 11.35
N GLN A 189 -6.78 7.74 10.74
CA GLN A 189 -7.24 9.11 11.00
C GLN A 189 -8.69 9.33 10.60
N ALA A 190 -9.10 8.81 9.44
CA ALA A 190 -10.46 8.97 8.96
C ALA A 190 -11.48 8.29 9.85
N VAL A 191 -11.20 7.05 10.25
CA VAL A 191 -12.09 6.30 11.14
C VAL A 191 -12.09 6.94 12.53
N GLY A 192 -10.93 7.21 13.12
CA GLY A 192 -10.83 7.84 14.44
C GLY A 192 -11.59 9.16 14.51
N LYS A 193 -11.53 9.98 13.46
CA LYS A 193 -12.27 11.24 13.42
C LYS A 193 -13.79 11.04 13.39
N ILE A 194 -14.29 10.06 12.65
CA ILE A 194 -15.73 9.74 12.64
C ILE A 194 -16.17 9.23 14.01
N LEU A 195 -15.40 8.33 14.63
CA LEU A 195 -15.74 7.79 15.94
C LEU A 195 -15.79 8.88 17.01
N GLN A 196 -14.87 9.84 16.97
CA GLN A 196 -14.89 11.02 17.85
C GLN A 196 -16.10 11.93 17.63
N GLU A 197 -16.52 12.13 16.37
CA GLU A 197 -17.67 12.97 16.03
C GLU A 197 -19.00 12.34 16.48
N ASP A 198 -19.11 11.01 16.37
CA ASP A 198 -20.36 10.29 16.58
C ASP A 198 -20.48 9.63 17.97
N GLY A 199 -19.40 9.62 18.76
CA GLY A 199 -19.35 8.90 20.04
C GLY A 199 -19.48 7.38 19.88
N LEU A 200 -19.00 6.84 18.76
CA LEU A 200 -19.09 5.41 18.41
C LEU A 200 -17.96 4.60 19.05
N ASP A 201 -18.17 3.28 19.09
CA ASP A 201 -17.23 2.31 19.64
C ASP A 201 -15.83 2.40 19.00
N GLU A 202 -14.81 2.60 19.86
CA GLU A 202 -13.40 2.65 19.48
C GLU A 202 -12.87 1.30 18.96
N SER A 203 -13.60 0.20 19.16
CA SER A 203 -13.22 -1.11 18.60
C SER A 203 -13.04 -1.09 17.08
N ARG A 204 -13.82 -0.28 16.36
CA ARG A 204 -13.69 -0.08 14.90
C ARG A 204 -12.35 0.50 14.47
N LEU A 205 -11.64 1.16 15.40
CA LEU A 205 -10.30 1.67 15.12
C LEU A 205 -9.28 0.55 15.01
N GLN A 206 -9.51 -0.58 15.69
CA GLN A 206 -8.64 -1.77 15.60
C GLN A 206 -8.77 -2.45 14.23
N ASP A 207 -9.99 -2.49 13.67
CA ASP A 207 -10.25 -3.07 12.33
C ASP A 207 -9.45 -2.38 11.22
N VAL A 208 -9.05 -1.12 11.43
CA VAL A 208 -8.29 -0.34 10.45
C VAL A 208 -6.80 -0.26 10.75
N ILE A 209 -6.29 -0.96 11.77
CA ILE A 209 -4.86 -1.16 11.99
C ILE A 209 -4.44 -2.41 11.22
N PHE A 210 -3.95 -2.21 10.01
CA PHE A 210 -3.59 -3.30 9.12
C PHE A 210 -2.23 -3.91 9.44
N ASN A 211 -1.33 -3.14 10.03
CA ASN A 211 0.02 -3.60 10.35
C ASN A 211 0.00 -4.59 11.53
N PRO A 212 0.23 -5.89 11.30
CA PRO A 212 0.09 -6.92 12.33
C PRO A 212 1.18 -6.83 13.41
N ARG A 213 2.25 -6.06 13.17
CA ARG A 213 3.34 -5.86 14.12
C ARG A 213 3.04 -4.77 15.14
N LEU A 214 1.96 -4.00 14.95
CA LEU A 214 1.54 -2.98 15.89
C LEU A 214 0.82 -3.62 17.06
N THR A 215 1.60 -4.03 18.06
CA THR A 215 1.10 -4.44 19.38
C THR A 215 1.30 -3.30 20.39
N GLY A 216 0.29 -3.06 21.23
CA GLY A 216 0.29 -1.98 22.22
C GLY A 216 -0.08 -0.60 21.65
N GLY A 217 0.42 0.48 22.26
CA GLY A 217 0.03 1.85 21.91
C GLY A 217 0.35 2.22 20.45
N VAL A 218 -0.67 2.76 19.77
CA VAL A 218 -0.62 3.23 18.39
C VAL A 218 -0.07 4.66 18.35
N THR A 219 0.99 4.87 17.59
CA THR A 219 1.57 6.21 17.36
C THR A 219 1.64 6.48 15.86
N GLU A 220 1.71 7.76 15.50
CA GLU A 220 1.89 8.18 14.10
C GLU A 220 3.13 7.53 13.46
N GLU A 221 4.29 7.59 14.12
CA GLU A 221 5.53 6.97 13.64
C GLU A 221 5.34 5.48 13.31
N LYS A 222 4.61 4.76 14.17
CA LYS A 222 4.32 3.33 14.01
C LYS A 222 3.37 3.05 12.85
N LEU A 223 2.35 3.87 12.66
CA LEU A 223 1.43 3.75 11.52
C LEU A 223 2.15 4.04 10.20
N LEU A 224 2.96 5.10 10.16
CA LEU A 224 3.76 5.49 9.00
C LEU A 224 4.88 4.49 8.67
N ALA A 225 5.31 3.67 9.64
CA ALA A 225 6.27 2.59 9.44
C ALA A 225 5.70 1.33 8.78
N THR A 226 4.39 1.31 8.49
CA THR A 226 3.72 0.20 7.80
C THR A 226 4.30 0.03 6.40
N THR A 227 4.50 -1.23 6.01
CA THR A 227 5.12 -1.64 4.75
C THR A 227 4.10 -2.27 3.81
N PRO A 228 4.40 -2.40 2.50
CA PRO A 228 3.53 -3.15 1.59
C PRO A 228 3.33 -4.61 2.02
N ALA A 229 4.35 -5.21 2.66
CA ALA A 229 4.27 -6.57 3.20
C ALA A 229 3.30 -6.68 4.36
N ASP A 230 3.27 -5.68 5.25
CA ASP A 230 2.32 -5.64 6.36
C ASP A 230 0.88 -5.58 5.85
N LEU A 231 0.61 -4.75 4.83
CA LEU A 231 -0.70 -4.68 4.20
C LEU A 231 -1.07 -5.97 3.46
N ALA A 232 -0.10 -6.60 2.77
CA ALA A 232 -0.30 -7.89 2.12
C ALA A 232 -0.68 -8.99 3.13
N ASN A 233 -0.01 -9.02 4.27
CA ASN A 233 -0.17 -10.03 5.32
C ASN A 233 -1.28 -9.69 6.33
N SER A 234 -1.90 -8.51 6.22
CA SER A 234 -2.97 -8.10 7.13
C SER A 234 -4.20 -9.00 7.03
N SER A 235 -4.66 -9.51 8.17
CA SER A 235 -5.91 -10.26 8.30
C SER A 235 -7.16 -9.36 8.24
N GLY A 236 -7.03 -8.07 8.54
CA GLY A 236 -8.12 -7.08 8.42
C GLY A 236 -8.45 -6.72 6.97
N LEU A 237 -7.66 -7.21 6.01
CA LEU A 237 -7.82 -6.92 4.59
C LEU A 237 -7.97 -8.22 3.79
N SER A 238 -9.10 -8.36 3.12
CA SER A 238 -9.36 -9.50 2.22
C SER A 238 -8.79 -9.24 0.83
N TRP A 239 -8.21 -10.28 0.24
CA TRP A 239 -7.84 -10.28 -1.18
C TRP A 239 -9.11 -10.26 -2.06
N LYS A 240 -9.01 -9.62 -3.22
CA LYS A 240 -10.11 -9.55 -4.19
C LYS A 240 -9.65 -9.91 -5.59
N TYR A 241 -8.60 -9.25 -6.07
CA TYR A 241 -8.14 -9.43 -7.44
C TYR A 241 -6.62 -9.44 -7.52
N VAL A 242 -6.08 -10.17 -8.48
CA VAL A 242 -4.68 -10.05 -8.92
C VAL A 242 -4.67 -9.75 -10.41
N VAL A 243 -3.83 -8.82 -10.81
CA VAL A 243 -3.48 -8.50 -12.19
C VAL A 243 -2.00 -8.78 -12.36
N LYS A 244 -1.67 -9.83 -13.11
CA LYS A 244 -0.29 -10.26 -13.39
C LYS A 244 -0.13 -10.52 -14.87
N ASN A 245 0.87 -9.87 -15.47
CA ASN A 245 1.13 -9.93 -16.91
C ASN A 245 -0.13 -9.63 -17.76
N GLY A 246 -1.00 -8.74 -17.29
CA GLY A 246 -2.20 -8.27 -18.01
C GLY A 246 -3.41 -9.19 -17.89
N VAL A 247 -3.27 -10.33 -17.24
CA VAL A 247 -4.38 -11.24 -16.94
C VAL A 247 -4.94 -10.91 -15.56
N VAL A 248 -6.26 -11.05 -15.39
CA VAL A 248 -6.97 -10.77 -14.15
C VAL A 248 -7.47 -12.07 -13.53
N TRP A 249 -7.32 -12.21 -12.22
CA TRP A 249 -7.83 -13.32 -11.43
C TRP A 249 -8.65 -12.79 -10.27
N ASP A 250 -9.81 -13.42 -10.03
CA ASP A 250 -10.50 -13.33 -8.74
C ASP A 250 -9.81 -14.26 -7.74
N VAL A 251 -9.52 -13.73 -6.56
CA VAL A 251 -8.78 -14.44 -5.51
C VAL A 251 -9.46 -14.30 -4.16
N ALA A 252 -9.55 -15.41 -3.43
CA ALA A 252 -10.17 -15.47 -2.11
C ALA A 252 -9.17 -15.34 -0.96
N GLY A 253 -7.89 -15.61 -1.19
CA GLY A 253 -6.89 -15.68 -0.11
C GLY A 253 -5.44 -15.64 -0.59
N SER A 254 -4.52 -15.55 0.38
CA SER A 254 -3.09 -15.39 0.12
C SER A 254 -2.49 -16.58 -0.65
N GLU A 255 -2.97 -17.80 -0.42
CA GLU A 255 -2.46 -18.98 -1.12
C GLU A 255 -2.66 -18.89 -2.65
N GLU A 256 -3.84 -18.45 -3.10
CA GLU A 256 -4.10 -18.25 -4.52
C GLU A 256 -3.24 -17.13 -5.10
N VAL A 257 -3.04 -16.05 -4.33
CA VAL A 257 -2.14 -14.96 -4.72
C VAL A 257 -0.71 -15.47 -4.90
N ASP A 258 -0.20 -16.27 -3.96
CA ASP A 258 1.16 -16.83 -4.01
C ASP A 258 1.35 -17.77 -5.21
N GLN A 259 0.35 -18.60 -5.50
CA GLN A 259 0.32 -19.44 -6.71
C GLN A 259 0.38 -18.62 -7.99
N ILE A 260 -0.36 -17.51 -8.08
CA ILE A 260 -0.35 -16.61 -9.25
C ILE A 260 0.99 -15.91 -9.36
N VAL A 261 1.48 -15.27 -8.29
CA VAL A 261 2.66 -14.40 -8.34
C VAL A 261 3.97 -15.18 -8.33
N GLY A 262 3.95 -16.44 -7.92
CA GLY A 262 5.11 -17.32 -7.87
C GLY A 262 6.02 -17.01 -6.69
N SER A 263 5.47 -16.52 -5.58
CA SER A 263 6.18 -16.41 -4.30
C SER A 263 6.27 -17.81 -3.68
N ARG A 264 7.48 -18.37 -3.67
CA ARG A 264 7.92 -19.45 -2.79
C ARG A 264 9.33 -19.16 -2.34
#